data_AF-A0A382SUV5-F1
#
_entry.id   AF-A0A382SUV5-F1
#
_cell.length_a   1.000
_cell.length_b   1.000
_cell.length_c   1.000
_cell.angle_alpha   90.00
_cell.angle_beta   90.00
_cell.angle_gamma   90.00
#
_symmetry.space_group_name_H-M   'P 1'
#
loop_
_entity.id
_entity.type
_entity.pdbx_description
1 polymer ?
#
loop_
_entity_poly.entity_id
_entity_poly.type
_entity_poly.pdbx_seq_one_letter_code
_entity_poly.pdbx_strand_id
1 'polypeptide(L)' 'MATKQETSSRPDLPLDGVKVAAITVVWAGPHCTQVLAEWGAEVIRVEPVDAIQPYSRGAERIAPREQLIEMANNGIT' A
#
# COMPACT_ATOMS: atom_id res chain seq x y z
N MET A 1 33.91 3.81 3.25
CA MET A 1 33.61 4.79 2.19
C MET A 1 32.11 4.68 1.89
N ALA A 2 31.26 5.39 2.64
CA ALA A 2 29.82 5.37 2.41
C ALA A 2 29.48 6.37 1.30
N THR A 3 28.91 5.88 0.21
CA THR A 3 28.46 6.68 -0.94
C THR A 3 27.30 7.58 -0.52
N LYS A 4 27.56 8.88 -0.40
CA LYS A 4 26.57 9.95 -0.25
C LYS A 4 25.81 10.06 -1.57
N GLN A 5 24.55 9.65 -1.62
CA GLN A 5 23.71 9.88 -2.80
C GLN A 5 23.47 11.38 -2.96
N GLU A 6 23.63 11.87 -4.20
CA GLU A 6 23.44 13.26 -4.58
C GLU A 6 21.99 13.68 -4.34
N THR A 7 21.79 14.67 -3.48
CA THR A 7 20.49 15.32 -3.29
C THR A 7 20.15 16.10 -4.56
N SER A 8 19.22 15.56 -5.35
CA SER A 8 18.72 16.22 -6.55
C SER A 8 18.15 17.60 -6.17
N SER A 9 18.40 18.60 -7.01
CA SER A 9 18.09 20.02 -6.83
C SER A 9 16.59 20.38 -6.83
N ARG A 10 15.73 19.54 -6.23
CA ARG A 10 14.33 19.88 -5.97
C ARG A 10 14.24 20.52 -4.58
N PRO A 11 13.37 21.52 -4.37
CA PRO A 11 13.11 21.99 -3.01
C PRO A 11 12.66 20.81 -2.15
N ASP A 12 13.23 20.71 -0.94
CA ASP A 12 12.89 19.66 0.02
C ASP A 12 11.38 19.70 0.29
N LEU A 13 10.70 18.60 0.00
CA LEU A 13 9.28 18.49 0.28
C LEU A 13 9.09 18.34 1.80
N PRO A 14 7.93 18.75 2.36
CA PRO A 14 7.74 18.79 3.82
C PRO A 14 7.95 17.45 4.55
N LEU A 15 7.81 16.31 3.85
CA LEU A 15 7.99 14.97 4.39
C LEU A 15 9.16 14.21 3.72
N ASP A 16 10.11 14.91 3.12
CA ASP A 16 11.27 14.23 2.53
C ASP A 16 12.05 13.43 3.59
N GLY A 17 12.46 12.21 3.21
CA GLY A 17 13.10 11.25 4.11
C GLY A 17 12.18 10.53 5.11
N VAL A 18 10.89 10.85 5.17
CA VAL A 18 9.91 10.16 6.04
C VAL A 18 9.43 8.87 5.37
N LYS A 19 9.43 7.76 6.12
CA LYS A 19 8.86 6.47 5.68
C LYS A 19 7.54 6.19 6.40
N VAL A 20 6.50 5.83 5.65
CA VAL A 20 5.15 5.59 6.19
C VAL A 20 4.72 4.16 5.86
N ALA A 21 4.37 3.37 6.87
CA ALA A 21 3.73 2.07 6.71
C ALA A 21 2.21 2.25 6.57
N ALA A 22 1.68 2.07 5.36
CA ALA A 22 0.25 2.18 5.07
C ALA A 22 -0.45 0.84 5.34
N ILE A 23 -0.97 0.68 6.57
CA ILE A 23 -1.79 -0.46 7.02
C ILE A 23 -3.26 -0.03 7.05
N THR A 24 -3.74 0.45 5.92
CA THR A 24 -5.08 1.03 5.81
C THR A 24 -5.84 0.46 4.63
N VAL A 25 -7.16 0.55 4.68
CA VAL A 25 -8.07 -0.15 3.77
C VAL A 25 -9.10 0.81 3.19
N VAL A 26 -9.77 0.36 2.12
CA VAL A 26 -10.88 1.08 1.50
C VAL A 26 -10.43 2.46 1.01
N TRP A 27 -11.02 3.56 1.50
CA TRP A 27 -10.88 4.89 0.89
C TRP A 27 -10.08 5.87 1.75
N ALA A 28 -10.49 6.07 3.01
CA ALA A 28 -9.94 7.13 3.84
C ALA A 28 -8.42 6.97 4.05
N GLY A 29 -7.97 5.76 4.32
CA GLY A 29 -6.58 5.47 4.59
C GLY A 29 -5.66 5.68 3.38
N PRO A 30 -5.91 4.98 2.25
CA PRO A 30 -5.12 5.18 1.03
C PRO A 30 -5.10 6.64 0.57
N HIS A 31 -6.23 7.35 0.69
CA HIS A 31 -6.31 8.77 0.36
C HIS A 31 -5.41 9.63 1.26
N CYS A 32 -5.46 9.44 2.58
CA CYS A 32 -4.55 10.14 3.50
C CYS A 32 -3.09 9.86 3.14
N THR A 33 -2.73 8.61 2.88
CA THR A 33 -1.34 8.26 2.55
C THR A 33 -0.89 8.76 1.18
N GLN A 34 -1.82 8.94 0.23
CA GLN A 34 -1.52 9.56 -1.05
C GLN A 34 -1.06 11.01 -0.86
N VAL A 35 -1.78 11.79 -0.04
CA VAL A 35 -1.41 13.17 0.29
C VAL A 35 -0.03 13.23 0.96
N LEU A 36 0.28 12.27 1.85
CA LEU A 36 1.61 12.18 2.47
C LEU A 36 2.71 11.92 1.44
N ALA A 37 2.46 11.06 0.45
CA ALA A 37 3.41 10.81 -0.64
C ALA A 37 3.60 12.06 -1.53
N GLU A 38 2.53 12.81 -1.79
CA GLU A 38 2.59 14.09 -2.52
C GLU A 38 3.44 15.14 -1.78
N TRP A 39 3.51 15.06 -0.45
CA TRP A 39 4.41 15.86 0.38
C TRP A 39 5.80 15.27 0.57
N GLY A 40 6.15 14.20 -0.15
CA GLY A 40 7.52 13.65 -0.22
C GLY A 40 7.78 12.41 0.63
N ALA A 41 6.78 11.86 1.32
CA ALA A 41 6.98 10.64 2.10
C ALA A 41 7.14 9.39 1.22
N GLU A 42 8.04 8.49 1.62
CA GLU A 42 8.12 7.13 1.09
C GLU A 42 7.03 6.27 1.73
N VAL A 43 5.94 6.04 0.99
CA VAL A 43 4.79 5.26 1.47
C VAL A 43 4.93 3.80 1.06
N ILE A 44 5.04 2.92 2.04
CA ILE A 44 5.14 1.46 1.88
C ILE A 44 3.77 0.87 2.24
N ARG A 45 3.11 0.27 1.25
CA ARG A 45 1.83 -0.40 1.45
C ARG A 45 2.05 -1.79 2.06
N VAL A 46 1.38 -2.05 3.18
CA VAL A 46 1.46 -3.32 3.89
C VAL A 46 0.12 -4.03 3.74
N GLU A 47 0.12 -5.14 2.99
CA GLU A 47 -1.07 -5.96 2.78
C GLU A 47 -0.91 -7.35 3.42
N PRO A 48 -2.00 -7.93 3.93
CA PRO A 48 -2.00 -9.33 4.34
C PRO A 48 -1.77 -10.26 3.13
N VAL A 49 -1.14 -11.41 3.39
CA VAL A 49 -0.81 -12.41 2.35
C VAL A 49 -1.95 -13.37 2.05
N ASP A 50 -2.90 -13.48 2.98
CA ASP A 50 -3.97 -14.47 3.04
C ASP A 50 -5.37 -13.85 2.86
N ALA A 51 -5.48 -12.52 2.86
CA ALA A 51 -6.74 -11.81 2.70
C ALA A 51 -6.66 -10.78 1.57
N ILE A 52 -7.65 -10.82 0.68
CA ILE A 52 -7.81 -9.80 -0.36
C ILE A 52 -8.44 -8.56 0.29
N GLN A 53 -7.76 -7.41 0.20
CA GLN A 53 -8.28 -6.16 0.73
C GLN A 53 -9.26 -5.51 -0.26
N PRO A 54 -10.47 -5.15 0.17
CA PRO A 54 -11.44 -4.46 -0.69
C PRO A 54 -10.84 -3.15 -1.23
N TYR A 55 -10.95 -2.96 -2.56
CA TYR A 55 -10.46 -1.78 -3.27
C TYR A 55 -8.93 -1.57 -3.19
N SER A 56 -8.15 -2.65 -3.05
CA SER A 56 -6.71 -2.59 -3.26
C SER A 56 -6.32 -2.49 -4.73
N ARG A 57 -5.15 -1.90 -5.01
CA ARG A 57 -4.52 -2.06 -6.32
C ARG A 57 -4.12 -3.53 -6.44
N GLY A 58 -4.67 -4.26 -7.42
CA GLY A 58 -4.45 -5.71 -7.56
C GLY A 58 -5.56 -6.59 -6.98
N ALA A 59 -6.73 -6.03 -6.62
CA ALA A 59 -7.94 -6.77 -6.29
C ALA A 59 -8.45 -7.68 -7.45
N GLU A 60 -7.81 -7.63 -8.62
CA GLU A 60 -7.97 -8.54 -9.75
C GLU A 60 -7.27 -9.89 -9.57
N ARG A 61 -6.69 -10.20 -8.39
CA ARG A 61 -6.31 -11.58 -8.07
C ARG A 61 -7.57 -12.43 -7.95
N ILE A 62 -8.02 -12.94 -9.09
CA ILE A 62 -9.05 -13.98 -9.16
C ILE A 62 -8.44 -15.19 -8.45
N ALA A 63 -8.94 -15.49 -7.25
CA ALA A 63 -8.56 -16.70 -6.54
C ALA A 63 -8.93 -17.93 -7.41
N PRO A 64 -8.11 -19.00 -7.42
CA PRO A 64 -8.46 -20.25 -8.08
C PRO A 64 -9.85 -20.73 -7.64
N ARG A 65 -10.59 -21.36 -8.56
CA ARG A 65 -11.99 -21.76 -8.35
C ARG A 65 -12.17 -22.59 -7.08
N GLU A 66 -11.20 -23.44 -6.77
CA GLU A 66 -11.18 -24.29 -5.58
C GLU A 66 -11.20 -23.44 -4.29
N GLN A 67 -10.39 -22.38 -4.26
CA GLN A 67 -10.28 -21.49 -3.11
C GLN A 67 -11.53 -20.63 -2.95
N LEU A 68 -12.16 -20.20 -4.05
CA LEU A 68 -13.45 -19.51 -4.02
C LEU A 68 -14.57 -20.40 -3.46
N ILE A 69 -14.60 -21.68 -3.86
CA ILE A 69 -15.57 -22.66 -3.34
C ILE A 69 -15.34 -22.88 -1.84
N GLU A 70 -14.09 -22.97 -1.40
CA GLU A 70 -13.75 -23.13 0.01
C GLU A 70 -14.15 -21.90 0.84
N MET A 71 -13.89 -20.68 0.36
CA MET A 71 -14.32 -19.44 1.01
C MET A 71 -15.85 -19.37 1.15
N ALA A 72 -16.59 -19.72 0.09
CA ALA A 72 -18.05 -19.77 0.12
C ALA A 72 -18.57 -20.79 1.15
N ASN A 73 -17.95 -21.98 1.24
CA ASN A 73 -18.30 -23.00 2.24
C ASN A 73 -17.98 -22.54 3.68
N ASN A 74 -16.97 -21.69 3.85
CA ASN A 74 -16.59 -21.09 5.13
C ASN A 74 -17.38 -19.80 5.46
N GLY A 75 -18.39 -19.45 4.64
CA GLY A 75 -19.27 -18.30 4.88
C GLY A 75 -18.65 -16.94 4.56
N ILE A 76 -17.51 -16.91 3.88
CA ILE A 76 -16.88 -15.69 3.38
C ILE A 76 -17.36 -15.50 1.93
N THR A 77 -18.21 -14.50 1.70
CA THR A 77 -18.77 -14.16 0.37
C THR A 77 -18.15 -12.90 -0.19
#